data_AF-A0A2N0UYV4-F1
#
_entry.id   AF-A0A2N0UYV4-F1
#
_cell.length_a   1.000
_cell.length_b   1.000
_cell.length_c   1.000
_cell.angle_alpha   90.00
_cell.angle_beta   90.00
_cell.angle_gamma   90.00
#
_symmetry.space_group_name_H-M   'P 1'
#
loop_
_entity.id
_entity.type
_entity.pdbx_description
1 polymer ?
#
loop_
_entity_poly.entity_id
_entity_poly.type
_entity_poly.pdbx_seq_one_letter_code
_entity_poly.pdbx_strand_id
1 'polypeptide(L)'
;MSKLIDITDKLNFEEKPSVRVKNVDLAINNDAVSMLKVAALFEDGNGKNKDVIKMYHLLFDESEREKIEKLQLNIHDFSTLISESAKIATGDLTDEGEAQTPATT
;
A
#
# COMPACT_ATOMS: atom_id res chain seq x y z
N MET A 1 -21.07 10.11 -33.18
CA MET A 1 -20.74 8.67 -33.11
C MET A 1 -19.84 8.47 -31.90
N SER A 2 -20.30 7.74 -30.88
CA SER A 2 -19.48 7.44 -29.70
C SER A 2 -18.73 6.15 -29.94
N LYS A 3 -17.41 6.18 -29.89
CA LYS A 3 -16.54 5.02 -30.09
C LYS A 3 -16.31 4.39 -28.71
N LEU A 4 -16.82 3.18 -28.49
CA LEU A 4 -16.56 2.39 -27.29
C LEU A 4 -15.20 1.69 -27.47
N ILE A 5 -14.30 1.88 -26.51
CA ILE A 5 -12.99 1.24 -26.48
C ILE A 5 -12.96 0.41 -25.20
N ASP A 6 -12.83 -0.91 -25.35
CA ASP A 6 -12.59 -1.82 -24.25
C ASP A 6 -11.08 -1.85 -23.93
N ILE A 7 -10.73 -1.73 -22.66
CA ILE A 7 -9.34 -1.74 -22.16
C ILE A 7 -9.13 -2.85 -21.12
N THR A 8 -10.09 -3.76 -20.92
CA THR A 8 -10.02 -4.80 -19.89
C THR A 8 -8.71 -5.61 -20.00
N ASP A 9 -8.33 -6.00 -21.22
CA ASP A 9 -7.09 -6.75 -21.46
C ASP A 9 -5.78 -5.95 -21.24
N LYS A 10 -5.89 -4.64 -21.01
CA LYS A 10 -4.74 -3.76 -20.71
C LYS A 10 -4.53 -3.54 -19.22
N LEU A 11 -5.47 -4.00 -18.39
CA LEU A 11 -5.45 -3.81 -16.94
C LEU A 11 -4.96 -5.10 -16.27
N ASN A 12 -4.14 -4.97 -15.24
CA ASN A 12 -3.71 -6.10 -14.42
C ASN A 12 -4.60 -6.20 -13.18
N PHE A 13 -5.46 -7.21 -13.13
CA PHE A 13 -6.41 -7.42 -12.03
C PHE A 13 -5.93 -8.42 -10.98
N GLU A 14 -4.85 -9.18 -11.25
CA GLU A 14 -4.59 -10.43 -10.51
C GLU A 14 -3.64 -10.32 -9.31
N GLU A 15 -2.77 -9.31 -9.24
CA GLU A 15 -1.83 -9.20 -8.10
C GLU A 15 -2.23 -8.11 -7.11
N LYS A 16 -2.90 -8.53 -6.04
CA LYS A 16 -2.97 -7.74 -4.82
C LYS A 16 -1.65 -7.89 -4.07
N PRO A 17 -0.97 -6.77 -3.70
CA PRO A 17 0.22 -6.84 -2.89
C PRO A 17 -0.07 -7.44 -1.51
N SER A 18 0.94 -8.04 -0.90
CA SER A 18 0.84 -8.59 0.45
C SER A 18 2.09 -8.29 1.26
N VAL A 19 1.93 -8.04 2.55
CA VAL A 19 3.03 -7.90 3.52
C VAL A 19 2.99 -9.06 4.51
N ARG A 20 4.16 -9.63 4.79
CA ARG A 20 4.30 -10.70 5.80
C ARG A 20 4.79 -10.12 7.11
N VAL A 21 4.07 -10.38 8.20
CA VAL A 21 4.50 -10.08 9.58
C VAL A 21 4.63 -11.39 10.36
N LYS A 22 5.87 -11.75 10.73
CA LYS A 22 6.21 -13.07 11.29
C LYS A 22 5.77 -14.20 10.34
N ASN A 23 4.68 -14.89 10.66
CA ASN A 23 4.11 -16.01 9.88
C ASN A 23 2.70 -15.69 9.35
N VAL A 24 2.31 -14.41 9.37
CA VAL A 24 0.97 -13.96 8.94
C VAL A 24 1.13 -13.15 7.66
N ASP A 25 0.48 -13.62 6.60
CA ASP A 25 0.36 -12.89 5.34
C ASP A 25 -0.87 -11.99 5.39
N LEU A 26 -0.63 -10.70 5.17
CA LEU A 26 -1.63 -9.66 5.16
C LEU A 26 -1.79 -9.12 3.75
N ALA A 27 -2.99 -9.29 3.17
CA ALA A 27 -3.31 -8.71 1.87
C ALA A 27 -3.45 -7.19 2.02
N ILE A 28 -2.86 -6.44 1.11
CA ILE A 28 -2.95 -4.99 1.07
C ILE A 28 -3.93 -4.60 -0.04
N ASN A 29 -4.85 -3.70 0.28
CA ASN A 29 -5.75 -3.08 -0.68
C ASN A 29 -4.94 -2.26 -1.69
N ASN A 30 -5.19 -2.49 -2.98
CA ASN A 30 -4.57 -1.79 -4.10
C ASN A 30 -5.59 -0.98 -4.93
N ASP A 31 -6.80 -0.77 -4.41
CA ASP A 31 -7.80 0.08 -5.06
C ASP A 31 -7.25 1.49 -5.29
N ALA A 32 -7.26 1.94 -6.55
CA ALA A 32 -6.66 3.20 -6.95
C ALA A 32 -7.22 4.42 -6.17
N VAL A 33 -8.52 4.44 -5.87
CA VAL A 33 -9.14 5.54 -5.10
C VAL A 33 -8.64 5.55 -3.67
N SER A 34 -8.49 4.36 -3.08
CA SER A 34 -7.93 4.20 -1.74
C SER A 34 -6.45 4.59 -1.71
N MET A 35 -5.68 4.22 -2.73
CA MET A 35 -4.24 4.54 -2.82
C MET A 35 -3.99 6.03 -3.02
N LEU A 36 -4.79 6.72 -3.84
CA LEU A 36 -4.72 8.18 -3.97
C LEU A 36 -4.97 8.89 -2.63
N LYS A 37 -5.89 8.37 -1.81
CA LYS A 37 -6.13 8.89 -0.46
C LYS A 37 -4.96 8.61 0.48
N VAL A 38 -4.36 7.42 0.40
CA VAL A 38 -3.16 7.08 1.18
C VAL A 38 -2.00 8.00 0.80
N ALA A 39 -1.74 8.19 -0.49
CA ALA A 39 -0.70 9.10 -1.00
C ALA A 39 -0.90 10.53 -0.52
N ALA A 40 -2.12 11.08 -0.63
CA ALA A 40 -2.42 12.42 -0.14
C ALA A 40 -2.17 12.57 1.38
N LEU A 41 -2.52 11.56 2.18
CA LEU A 41 -2.25 11.55 3.61
C LEU A 41 -0.75 11.43 3.93
N PHE A 42 0.04 10.83 3.04
CA PHE A 42 1.49 10.68 3.17
C PHE A 42 2.22 11.99 2.83
N GLU A 43 1.82 12.66 1.74
CA GLU A 43 2.37 13.95 1.30
C GLU A 43 2.09 15.10 2.26
N ASP A 44 0.92 15.10 2.93
CA ASP A 44 0.57 16.12 3.92
C ASP A 44 1.52 16.14 5.13
N GLY A 45 2.41 15.14 5.26
CA GLY A 45 3.60 15.13 6.13
C GLY A 45 3.32 15.26 7.63
N ASN A 46 2.04 15.33 8.01
CA ASN A 46 1.66 15.77 9.34
C ASN A 46 1.59 14.65 10.37
N GLY A 47 1.82 13.39 9.98
CA GLY A 47 2.16 12.27 10.87
C GLY A 47 1.27 12.14 12.12
N LYS A 48 0.01 12.60 12.08
CA LYS A 48 -0.86 12.58 13.25
C LYS A 48 -1.37 11.15 13.40
N ASN A 49 -1.53 10.68 14.64
CA ASN A 49 -2.09 9.34 14.92
C ASN A 49 -3.43 9.10 14.18
N LYS A 50 -4.20 10.16 13.91
CA LYS A 50 -5.44 10.12 13.13
C LYS A 50 -5.23 9.71 11.67
N ASP A 51 -4.11 10.09 11.06
CA ASP A 51 -3.80 9.78 9.66
C ASP A 51 -3.26 8.35 9.53
N VAL A 52 -2.49 7.86 10.51
CA VAL A 52 -2.11 6.44 10.62
C VAL A 52 -3.34 5.53 10.68
N ILE A 53 -4.35 5.89 11.47
CA ILE A 53 -5.61 5.11 11.55
C ILE A 53 -6.34 5.13 10.20
N LYS A 54 -6.45 6.28 9.53
CA LYS A 54 -7.09 6.32 8.20
C LYS A 54 -6.35 5.46 7.18
N MET A 55 -5.02 5.52 7.15
CA MET A 55 -4.20 4.69 6.26
C MET A 55 -4.42 3.21 6.57
N TYR A 56 -4.40 2.83 7.84
CA TYR A 56 -4.73 1.46 8.27
C TYR A 56 -6.09 0.99 7.75
N HIS A 57 -7.11 1.86 7.81
CA HIS A 57 -8.43 1.54 7.28
C HIS A 57 -8.50 1.48 5.75
N LEU A 58 -7.62 2.19 5.03
CA LEU A 58 -7.60 2.17 3.58
C LEU A 58 -6.78 0.99 3.03
N LEU A 59 -5.72 0.60 3.73
CA LEU A 59 -4.77 -0.44 3.32
C LEU A 59 -5.23 -1.85 3.64
N PHE A 60 -5.98 -2.04 4.74
CA PHE A 60 -6.37 -3.36 5.20
C PHE A 60 -7.88 -3.46 5.32
N ASP A 61 -8.45 -4.51 4.74
CA ASP A 61 -9.85 -4.86 4.94
C ASP A 61 -10.08 -5.45 6.34
N GLU A 62 -11.34 -5.52 6.77
CA GLU A 62 -11.73 -5.97 8.11
C GLU A 62 -11.09 -7.31 8.51
N SER A 63 -11.03 -8.28 7.59
CA SER A 63 -10.40 -9.59 7.83
C SER A 63 -8.91 -9.51 8.13
N GLU A 64 -8.19 -8.60 7.47
CA GLU A 64 -6.75 -8.41 7.67
C GLU A 64 -6.47 -7.63 8.96
N ARG A 65 -7.35 -6.69 9.30
CA ARG A 65 -7.31 -5.95 10.57
C ARG A 65 -7.43 -6.87 11.77
N GLU A 66 -8.36 -7.84 11.75
CA GLU A 66 -8.48 -8.83 12.81
C GLU A 66 -7.18 -9.65 13.01
N LYS A 67 -6.47 -9.98 11.93
CA LYS A 67 -5.17 -10.65 12.01
C LYS A 67 -4.13 -9.75 12.65
N ILE A 68 -4.09 -8.47 12.28
CA ILE A 68 -3.17 -7.47 12.82
C ILE A 68 -3.40 -7.26 14.32
N GLU A 69 -4.66 -7.20 14.78
CA GLU A 69 -4.99 -7.09 16.19
C GLU A 69 -4.46 -8.28 17.02
N LYS A 70 -4.53 -9.49 16.48
CA LYS A 70 -3.98 -10.71 17.10
C LYS A 70 -2.45 -10.70 17.20
N LEU A 71 -1.76 -9.89 16.39
CA LEU A 71 -0.30 -9.74 16.48
C LEU A 71 0.12 -8.92 17.71
N GLN A 72 -0.81 -8.14 18.30
CA GLN A 72 -0.58 -7.26 19.45
C GLN A 72 0.69 -6.41 19.31
N LEU A 73 0.87 -5.80 18.14
CA LEU A 73 2.02 -4.95 17.84
C LEU A 73 2.02 -3.72 18.77
N ASN A 74 3.20 -3.31 19.23
CA ASN A 74 3.33 -2.02 19.90
C ASN A 74 3.15 -0.88 18.87
N ILE A 75 2.95 0.35 19.36
CA ILE A 75 2.66 1.50 18.49
C ILE A 75 3.78 1.78 17.46
N HIS A 76 5.03 1.49 17.81
CA HIS A 76 6.17 1.68 16.92
C HIS A 76 6.10 0.68 15.75
N ASP A 77 5.96 -0.61 16.07
CA ASP A 77 5.89 -1.68 15.07
C ASP A 77 4.62 -1.58 14.21
N PHE A 78 3.50 -1.16 14.80
CA PHE A 78 2.28 -0.88 14.07
C PHE A 78 2.48 0.26 13.07
N SER A 79 3.10 1.37 13.49
CA SER A 79 3.41 2.49 12.60
C SER A 79 4.30 2.06 11.43
N THR A 80 5.32 1.23 11.69
CA THR A 80 6.17 0.65 10.64
C THR A 80 5.36 -0.19 9.66
N LEU A 81 4.49 -1.08 10.14
CA LEU A 81 3.62 -1.90 9.27
C LEU A 81 2.77 -1.03 8.34
N ILE A 82 2.13 0.02 8.87
CA ILE A 82 1.28 0.91 8.07
C ILE A 82 2.10 1.65 7.03
N SER A 83 3.27 2.19 7.41
CA SER A 83 4.14 2.94 6.50
C SER A 83 4.66 2.07 5.35
N GLU A 84 5.20 0.88 5.66
CA GLU A 84 5.71 -0.03 4.62
C GLU A 84 4.57 -0.51 3.71
N SER A 85 3.41 -0.81 4.27
CA SER A 85 2.24 -1.20 3.48
C SER A 85 1.76 -0.06 2.58
N ALA A 86 1.78 1.18 3.06
CA ALA A 86 1.45 2.35 2.26
C ALA A 86 2.37 2.48 1.04
N LYS A 87 3.68 2.36 1.22
CA LYS A 87 4.67 2.42 0.13
C LYS A 87 4.46 1.33 -0.91
N ILE A 88 4.23 0.09 -0.46
CA ILE A 88 3.95 -1.04 -1.35
C ILE A 88 2.68 -0.77 -2.16
N ALA A 89 1.64 -0.26 -1.51
CA ALA A 89 0.34 -0.10 -2.12
C ALA A 89 0.25 1.10 -3.07
N THR A 90 0.96 2.19 -2.79
CA THR A 90 1.07 3.33 -3.70
C THR A 90 2.05 3.10 -4.85
N GLY A 91 2.76 1.96 -4.84
CA GLY A 91 3.77 1.64 -5.85
C GLY A 91 4.94 2.61 -5.79
N ASP A 92 5.69 2.57 -4.68
CA ASP A 92 6.92 3.32 -4.41
C ASP A 92 6.91 4.74 -5.01
N LEU A 93 6.29 5.70 -4.30
CA LEU A 93 6.44 7.14 -4.60
C LEU A 93 7.87 7.65 -4.35
N THR A 94 8.84 6.76 -4.15
CA THR A 94 10.26 7.03 -3.96
C THR A 94 11.13 6.07 -4.77
N ASP A 95 10.81 5.89 -6.05
CA ASP A 95 11.84 5.52 -7.02
C ASP A 95 12.81 6.71 -7.24
N GLU A 96 13.54 7.11 -6.20
CA GLU A 96 14.91 7.64 -6.33
C GLU A 96 15.90 6.44 -6.42
N GLY A 97 15.48 5.39 -7.13
CA GLY A 97 16.05 4.06 -7.05
C GLY A 97 16.23 3.38 -8.40
N GLU A 98 16.30 4.12 -9.52
CA GLU A 98 17.08 3.65 -10.68
C GLU A 98 18.57 3.63 -10.26
N ALA A 99 18.92 2.61 -9.49
CA ALA A 99 20.27 2.13 -9.36
C ALA A 99 20.77 1.85 -10.78
N GLN A 100 21.63 2.76 -11.24
CA GLN A 100 22.43 2.68 -12.46
C GLN A 100 22.67 1.24 -12.86
N THR A 101 22.19 0.84 -14.03
CA THR A 101 22.75 -0.31 -14.75
C THR A 101 24.27 -0.11 -14.80
N PRO A 102 25.10 -1.00 -14.22
CA PRO A 102 26.50 -1.01 -14.58
C PRO A 102 26.56 -1.52 -16.01
N ALA A 103 26.72 -0.61 -16.96
CA ALA A 103 27.15 -0.97 -18.30
C ALA A 103 28.53 -1.63 -18.16
N THR A 104 28.54 -2.96 -18.12
CA THR A 104 29.75 -3.74 -18.31
C THR A 104 29.77 -4.18 -19.76
N THR A 105 30.83 -3.75 -20.46
CA THR A 105 31.31 -4.08 -21.81
C THR A 105 31.19 -2.95 -22.82
#